data_AF-A0A523FH22-F1
#
_entry.id   AF-A0A523FH22-F1
#
_cell.length_a   1.000
_cell.length_b   1.000
_cell.length_c   1.000
_cell.angle_alpha   90.00
_cell.angle_beta   90.00
_cell.angle_gamma   90.00
#
_symmetry.space_group_name_H-M   'P 1'
#
loop_
_entity.id
_entity.type
_entity.pdbx_description
1 polymer ?
#
loop_
_entity_poly.entity_id
_entity_poly.type
_entity_poly.pdbx_seq_one_letter_code
_entity_poly.pdbx_strand_id
1 'polypeptide(L)'
;MGYAISSVSLLETAPSLGFAAKVARFRARLIDRLLAQTEGEAGAMAVALLTGARNLMAEENQEAMRSAGLAHLLAISGLHIGLVATSVMLVIRSLLSLAPAIALRYPIKKIAAVVGLMAALLYLAVSGATIPTQRAFAMTAIVLIAIIIDRLATTLRLVAVAVGLLLVSPDILLNVSFQMSFGAVIALGAFYEKMRGTRWLTGRRQSWLRSAAVYGAGVAMTSIIAGLATGLIAAFHFNRYATWGLAANLVAVPIMALWIMPAAILTFVLLPFGLESFGLTLMQAGIELVLMTAH
;
A
#
# COMPACT_ATOMS: atom_id res chain seq x y z
N MET A 1 12.82 15.55 22.42
CA MET A 1 11.65 16.42 22.71
C MET A 1 12.20 17.78 23.13
N GLY A 2 12.14 18.78 22.26
CA GLY A 2 12.56 20.15 22.61
C GLY A 2 11.31 20.99 22.81
N TYR A 3 11.22 21.69 23.94
CA TYR A 3 10.10 22.60 24.24
C TYR A 3 10.50 24.03 23.87
N ALA A 4 9.60 24.76 23.21
CA ALA A 4 9.79 26.17 22.90
C ALA A 4 9.28 27.04 24.07
N ILE A 5 10.14 27.94 24.58
CA ILE A 5 9.89 28.78 25.77
C ILE A 5 9.39 30.19 25.37
N SER A 6 9.15 30.45 24.09
CA SER A 6 8.74 31.78 23.61
C SER A 6 7.48 31.73 22.75
N SER A 7 6.74 32.83 22.76
CA SER A 7 5.58 33.07 21.90
C SER A 7 5.98 32.91 20.43
N VAL A 8 5.19 32.13 19.70
CA VAL A 8 5.36 31.89 18.26
C VAL A 8 5.40 33.23 17.53
N SER A 9 6.59 33.65 17.10
CA SER A 9 6.78 34.81 16.25
C SER A 9 6.92 34.32 14.80
N LEU A 10 6.01 34.77 13.95
CA LEU A 10 6.10 34.56 12.51
C LEU A 10 7.25 35.43 11.98
N LEU A 11 8.45 34.86 11.91
CA LEU A 11 9.65 35.55 11.43
C LEU A 11 9.61 35.77 9.92
N GLU A 12 8.97 34.88 9.16
CA GLU A 12 8.91 34.97 7.71
C GLU A 12 7.77 34.11 7.14
N THR A 13 6.86 34.71 6.35
CA THR A 13 5.99 33.92 5.47
C THR A 13 6.84 33.50 4.26
N ALA A 14 7.18 32.21 4.17
CA ALA A 14 8.01 31.66 3.10
C ALA A 14 7.59 32.20 1.70
N PRO A 15 8.56 32.60 0.86
CA PRO A 15 8.31 33.32 -0.38
C PRO A 15 7.56 32.44 -1.38
N SER A 16 6.41 32.94 -1.84
CA SER A 16 5.45 32.28 -2.74
C SER A 16 4.91 30.95 -2.23
N LEU A 17 3.58 30.86 -2.12
CA LEU A 17 2.86 29.62 -1.87
C LEU A 17 3.04 28.67 -3.06
N GLY A 18 4.18 27.97 -3.11
CA GLY A 18 4.52 26.99 -4.13
C GLY A 18 3.52 25.83 -4.15
N PHE A 19 3.62 24.99 -5.19
CA PHE A 19 2.79 23.79 -5.35
C PHE A 19 2.72 22.95 -4.06
N ALA A 20 3.85 22.82 -3.34
CA ALA A 20 3.92 22.13 -2.05
C ALA A 20 2.97 22.71 -0.98
N ALA A 21 2.87 24.03 -0.86
CA ALA A 21 1.98 24.69 0.11
C ALA A 21 0.49 24.54 -0.27
N LYS A 22 0.17 24.49 -1.57
CA LYS A 22 -1.19 24.17 -2.05
C LYS A 22 -1.57 22.73 -1.72
N VAL A 23 -0.66 21.78 -1.95
CA VAL A 23 -0.84 20.36 -1.60
C VAL A 23 -1.00 20.20 -0.09
N ALA A 24 -0.17 20.86 0.73
CA ALA A 24 -0.27 20.81 2.18
C ALA A 24 -1.63 21.33 2.70
N ARG A 25 -2.11 22.47 2.17
CA ARG A 25 -3.43 23.01 2.53
C ARG A 25 -4.60 22.16 2.03
N PHE A 26 -4.46 21.51 0.88
CA PHE A 26 -5.44 20.55 0.42
C PHE A 26 -5.50 19.34 1.35
N ARG A 27 -4.33 18.79 1.72
CA ARG A 27 -4.21 17.67 2.64
C ARG A 27 -4.78 18.00 4.03
N ALA A 28 -4.52 19.18 4.57
CA ALA A 28 -5.08 19.62 5.85
C ALA A 28 -6.62 19.67 5.81
N ARG A 29 -7.20 20.32 4.79
CA ARG A 29 -8.66 20.37 4.60
C ARG A 29 -9.29 18.99 4.42
N LEU A 30 -8.57 18.08 3.74
CA LEU A 30 -8.99 16.70 3.57
C LEU A 30 -9.00 15.96 4.91
N ILE A 31 -7.96 16.11 5.73
CA ILE A 31 -7.90 15.53 7.08
C ILE A 31 -9.08 16.01 7.92
N ASP A 32 -9.31 17.33 7.97
CA ASP A 32 -10.41 17.91 8.76
C ASP A 32 -11.79 17.39 8.30
N ARG A 33 -11.99 17.29 6.97
CA ARG A 33 -13.23 16.76 6.40
C ARG A 33 -13.46 15.29 6.72
N LEU A 34 -12.40 14.46 6.65
CA LEU A 34 -12.51 13.04 6.96
C LEU A 34 -12.74 12.84 8.46
N LEU A 35 -12.03 13.59 9.32
CA LEU A 35 -12.23 13.54 10.78
C LEU A 35 -13.65 13.91 11.20
N ALA A 36 -14.27 14.89 10.54
CA ALA A 36 -15.65 15.26 10.80
C ALA A 36 -16.68 14.15 10.48
N GLN A 37 -16.27 13.12 9.73
CA GLN A 37 -17.11 11.99 9.29
C GLN A 37 -16.70 10.67 9.98
N THR A 38 -15.77 10.72 10.94
CA THR A 38 -15.26 9.53 11.64
C THR A 38 -15.28 9.73 13.14
N GLU A 39 -15.55 8.67 13.89
CA GLU A 39 -15.51 8.69 15.34
C GLU A 39 -14.57 7.60 15.86
N GLY A 40 -14.06 7.80 17.08
CA GLY A 40 -13.23 6.83 17.78
C GLY A 40 -11.87 6.55 17.14
N GLU A 41 -11.23 5.50 17.65
CA GLU A 41 -9.84 5.15 17.32
C GLU A 41 -9.71 4.54 15.91
N ALA A 42 -10.71 3.76 15.49
CA ALA A 42 -10.78 3.21 14.14
C ALA A 42 -10.89 4.34 13.10
N GLY A 43 -11.63 5.41 13.42
CA GLY A 43 -11.71 6.62 12.62
C GLY A 43 -10.36 7.32 12.48
N ALA A 44 -9.66 7.54 13.59
CA ALA A 44 -8.33 8.15 13.59
C ALA A 44 -7.32 7.33 12.77
N MET A 45 -7.34 5.99 12.90
CA MET A 45 -6.52 5.10 12.09
C MET A 45 -6.91 5.14 10.60
N ALA A 46 -8.20 5.26 10.29
CA ALA A 46 -8.66 5.38 8.91
C ALA A 46 -8.11 6.65 8.25
N VAL A 47 -8.23 7.80 8.93
CA VAL A 47 -7.67 9.07 8.45
C VAL A 47 -6.14 8.97 8.33
N ALA A 48 -5.47 8.34 9.28
CA ALA A 48 -4.03 8.11 9.22
C ALA A 48 -3.60 7.25 8.02
N LEU A 49 -4.35 6.21 7.66
CA LEU A 49 -4.09 5.38 6.48
C LEU A 49 -4.35 6.11 5.16
N LEU A 50 -5.36 6.98 5.12
CA LEU A 50 -5.70 7.77 3.93
C LEU A 50 -4.71 8.91 3.69
N THR A 51 -4.26 9.58 4.76
CA THR A 51 -3.56 10.88 4.68
C THR A 51 -2.14 10.84 5.22
N GLY A 52 -1.72 9.77 5.89
CA GLY A 52 -0.42 9.65 6.55
C GLY A 52 -0.32 10.39 7.89
N ALA A 53 -1.43 10.95 8.40
CA ALA A 53 -1.46 11.70 9.67
C ALA A 53 -1.51 10.78 10.89
N ARG A 54 -0.39 10.10 11.19
CA ARG A 54 -0.30 9.14 12.32
C ARG A 54 -0.42 9.76 13.70
N ASN A 55 -0.11 11.05 13.81
CA ASN A 55 -0.25 11.82 15.03
C ASN A 55 -1.70 11.92 15.54
N LEU A 56 -2.67 11.45 14.75
CA LEU A 56 -4.08 11.36 15.14
C LEU A 56 -4.39 10.11 15.98
N MET A 57 -3.53 9.08 15.96
CA MET A 57 -3.75 7.83 16.70
C MET A 57 -3.22 7.91 18.12
N ALA A 58 -3.98 7.39 19.09
CA ALA A 58 -3.55 7.25 20.49
C ALA A 58 -2.25 6.43 20.61
N GLU A 59 -1.36 6.83 21.53
CA GLU A 59 -0.07 6.16 21.74
C GLU A 59 -0.24 4.70 22.15
N GLU A 60 -1.26 4.39 22.96
CA GLU A 60 -1.60 3.02 23.38
C GLU A 60 -1.85 2.08 22.20
N ASN A 61 -2.61 2.52 21.20
CA ASN A 61 -2.85 1.72 19.99
C ASN A 61 -1.61 1.59 19.10
N GLN A 62 -0.77 2.64 19.06
CA GLN A 62 0.49 2.53 18.35
C GLN A 62 1.41 1.51 19.04
N GLU A 63 1.40 1.44 20.37
CA GLU A 63 2.12 0.46 21.18
C GLU A 63 1.57 -0.96 20.97
N ALA A 64 0.25 -1.16 21.01
CA ALA A 64 -0.41 -2.45 20.78
C ALA A 64 -0.12 -3.00 19.37
N MET A 65 -0.23 -2.16 18.35
CA MET A 65 0.13 -2.55 16.97
C MET A 65 1.63 -2.88 16.85
N ARG A 66 2.50 -2.24 17.65
CA ARG A 66 3.93 -2.56 17.69
C ARG A 66 4.22 -3.86 18.42
N SER A 67 3.56 -4.13 19.54
CA SER A 67 3.72 -5.40 20.29
C SER A 67 3.19 -6.59 19.48
N ALA A 68 2.11 -6.40 18.73
CA ALA A 68 1.56 -7.38 17.80
C ALA A 68 2.39 -7.57 16.51
N GLY A 69 3.50 -6.83 16.32
CA GLY A 69 4.35 -6.93 15.11
C GLY A 69 3.74 -6.29 13.85
N LEU A 70 2.63 -5.56 14.00
CA LEU A 70 1.87 -4.89 12.94
C LEU A 70 2.28 -3.42 12.74
N ALA A 71 3.35 -2.95 13.39
CA ALA A 71 3.85 -1.56 13.27
C ALA A 71 4.06 -1.10 11.81
N HIS A 72 4.41 -2.04 10.94
CA HIS A 72 4.61 -1.80 9.52
C HIS A 72 3.31 -1.50 8.75
N LEU A 73 2.14 -1.79 9.32
CA LEU A 73 0.82 -1.41 8.79
C LEU A 73 0.43 0.02 9.20
N LEU A 74 0.93 0.54 10.34
CA LEU A 74 0.81 1.97 10.70
C LEU A 74 1.62 2.84 9.72
N ALA A 75 2.79 2.31 9.37
CA ALA A 75 3.40 2.40 8.06
C ALA A 75 2.47 2.66 6.85
N ILE A 76 2.35 3.85 6.25
CA ILE A 76 2.00 3.87 4.82
C ILE A 76 3.17 3.19 4.10
N SER A 77 2.98 1.90 3.82
CA SER A 77 3.98 1.01 3.28
C SER A 77 3.91 1.03 1.76
N GLY A 78 4.95 0.49 1.11
CA GLY A 78 4.90 0.34 -0.33
C GLY A 78 3.83 -0.62 -0.83
N LEU A 79 3.35 -1.50 0.05
CA LEU A 79 2.21 -2.35 -0.21
C LEU A 79 0.92 -1.53 -0.41
N HIS A 80 0.68 -0.47 0.37
CA HIS A 80 -0.49 0.38 0.18
C HIS A 80 -0.50 1.07 -1.19
N ILE A 81 0.64 1.63 -1.62
CA ILE A 81 0.73 2.29 -2.93
C ILE A 81 0.53 1.28 -4.07
N GLY A 82 1.15 0.10 -3.97
CA GLY A 82 0.98 -0.98 -4.95
C GLY A 82 -0.46 -1.51 -5.00
N LEU A 83 -1.12 -1.65 -3.84
CA LEU A 83 -2.52 -2.06 -3.74
C LEU A 83 -3.45 -1.00 -4.36
N VAL A 84 -3.27 0.29 -4.06
CA VAL A 84 -4.07 1.35 -4.70
C VAL A 84 -3.93 1.29 -6.22
N ALA A 85 -2.69 1.28 -6.72
CA ALA A 85 -2.41 1.20 -8.16
C ALA A 85 -3.09 -0.01 -8.82
N THR A 86 -2.90 -1.19 -8.24
CA THR A 86 -3.38 -2.46 -8.81
C THR A 86 -4.88 -2.56 -8.73
N SER A 87 -5.50 -2.20 -7.60
CA SER A 87 -6.94 -2.21 -7.42
C SER A 87 -7.64 -1.26 -8.38
N VAL A 88 -7.13 -0.02 -8.53
CA VAL A 88 -7.67 0.92 -9.52
C VAL A 88 -7.51 0.38 -10.94
N MET A 89 -6.35 -0.18 -11.27
CA MET A 89 -6.13 -0.81 -12.58
C MET A 89 -7.12 -1.96 -12.82
N LEU A 90 -7.38 -2.81 -11.82
CA LEU A 90 -8.34 -3.92 -11.95
C LEU A 90 -9.77 -3.42 -12.13
N VAL A 91 -10.21 -2.44 -11.36
CA VAL A 91 -11.56 -1.86 -11.47
C VAL A 91 -11.77 -1.24 -12.85
N ILE A 92 -10.84 -0.40 -13.30
CA ILE A 92 -10.93 0.25 -14.61
C ILE A 92 -10.89 -0.78 -15.74
N ARG A 93 -10.00 -1.77 -15.64
CA ARG A 93 -9.92 -2.84 -16.64
C ARG A 93 -11.22 -3.65 -16.70
N SER A 94 -11.79 -4.00 -15.56
CA SER A 94 -13.06 -4.73 -15.47
C SER A 94 -14.19 -3.92 -16.08
N LEU A 95 -14.31 -2.63 -15.74
CA LEU A 95 -15.31 -1.73 -16.29
C LEU A 95 -15.20 -1.58 -17.82
N LEU A 96 -13.98 -1.39 -18.33
CA LEU A 96 -13.74 -1.32 -19.78
C LEU A 96 -13.99 -2.67 -20.49
N SER A 97 -13.81 -3.79 -19.79
CA SER A 97 -14.09 -5.12 -20.36
C SER A 97 -15.57 -5.45 -20.47
N LEU A 98 -16.45 -4.77 -19.71
CA LEU A 98 -17.90 -4.91 -19.82
C LEU A 98 -18.46 -4.34 -21.12
N ALA A 99 -17.69 -3.51 -21.84
CA ALA A 99 -18.04 -2.95 -23.13
C ALA A 99 -17.22 -3.64 -24.24
N PRO A 100 -17.77 -4.67 -24.94
CA PRO A 100 -17.04 -5.44 -25.95
C PRO A 100 -16.44 -4.56 -27.05
N ALA A 101 -17.15 -3.50 -27.46
CA ALA A 101 -16.70 -2.55 -28.47
C ALA A 101 -15.40 -1.82 -28.08
N ILE A 102 -15.20 -1.54 -26.79
CA ILE A 102 -13.99 -0.89 -26.28
C ILE A 102 -12.89 -1.92 -26.05
N ALA A 103 -13.24 -3.08 -25.48
CA ALA A 103 -12.31 -4.16 -25.20
C ALA A 103 -11.62 -4.73 -26.45
N LEU A 104 -12.31 -4.73 -27.59
CA LEU A 104 -11.78 -5.23 -28.87
C LEU A 104 -10.99 -4.18 -29.66
N ARG A 105 -11.19 -2.88 -29.40
CA ARG A 105 -10.62 -1.77 -30.20
C ARG A 105 -9.47 -1.04 -29.53
N TYR A 106 -9.41 -1.04 -28.19
CA TYR A 106 -8.42 -0.28 -27.43
C TYR A 106 -7.56 -1.16 -26.53
N PRO A 107 -6.30 -0.76 -26.26
CA PRO A 107 -5.44 -1.48 -25.32
C PRO A 107 -5.87 -1.21 -23.87
N ILE A 108 -6.99 -1.82 -23.43
CA ILE A 108 -7.61 -1.60 -22.11
C ILE A 108 -6.65 -1.79 -20.94
N LYS A 109 -5.65 -2.68 -21.08
CA LYS A 109 -4.60 -2.91 -20.07
C LYS A 109 -3.71 -1.67 -19.89
N LYS A 110 -3.37 -0.97 -20.97
CA LYS A 110 -2.53 0.24 -20.93
C LYS A 110 -3.30 1.40 -20.32
N ILE A 111 -4.56 1.58 -20.72
CA ILE A 111 -5.45 2.60 -20.15
C ILE A 111 -5.56 2.40 -18.64
N ALA A 112 -5.85 1.17 -18.21
CA ALA A 112 -5.94 0.84 -16.80
C ALA A 112 -4.62 1.07 -16.04
N ALA A 113 -3.46 0.76 -16.65
CA ALA A 113 -2.16 1.01 -16.05
C ALA A 113 -1.85 2.51 -15.89
N VAL A 114 -2.24 3.34 -16.87
CA VAL A 114 -2.12 4.80 -16.78
C VAL A 114 -2.99 5.35 -15.65
N VAL A 115 -4.26 4.91 -15.55
CA VAL A 115 -5.14 5.35 -14.48
C VAL A 115 -4.63 4.89 -13.11
N GLY A 116 -4.12 3.66 -13.01
CA GLY A 116 -3.48 3.15 -11.79
C GLY A 116 -2.24 3.97 -11.38
N LEU A 117 -1.43 4.41 -12.34
CA LEU A 117 -0.26 5.25 -12.09
C LEU A 117 -0.67 6.64 -11.57
N MET A 118 -1.69 7.23 -12.16
CA MET A 118 -2.26 8.50 -11.71
C MET A 118 -2.84 8.40 -10.30
N ALA A 119 -3.53 7.29 -9.98
CA ALA A 119 -4.05 7.05 -8.64
C ALA A 119 -2.94 6.91 -7.61
N ALA A 120 -1.86 6.18 -7.93
CA ALA A 120 -0.70 6.05 -7.05
C ALA A 120 -0.01 7.40 -6.80
N LEU A 121 0.10 8.25 -7.84
CA LEU A 121 0.67 9.59 -7.74
C LEU A 121 -0.20 10.49 -6.85
N LEU A 122 -1.52 10.44 -7.01
CA LEU A 122 -2.46 11.18 -6.17
C LEU A 122 -2.35 10.74 -4.71
N TYR A 123 -2.30 9.43 -4.47
CA TYR A 123 -2.14 8.87 -3.13
C TYR A 123 -0.78 9.25 -2.49
N LEU A 124 0.31 9.32 -3.28
CA LEU A 124 1.60 9.84 -2.80
C LEU A 124 1.50 11.30 -2.34
N ALA A 125 0.80 12.15 -3.10
CA ALA A 125 0.61 13.55 -2.74
C ALA A 125 -0.24 13.71 -1.46
N VAL A 126 -1.31 12.91 -1.33
CA VAL A 126 -2.22 12.95 -0.17
C VAL A 126 -1.58 12.38 1.09
N SER A 127 -0.76 11.32 0.97
CA SER A 127 -0.07 10.68 2.10
C SER A 127 1.08 11.50 2.71
N GLY A 128 1.38 12.67 2.14
CA GLY A 128 2.44 13.56 2.61
C GLY A 128 3.82 13.28 2.04
N ALA A 129 3.93 12.42 1.02
CA ALA A 129 5.14 12.17 0.23
C ALA A 129 6.42 11.93 1.07
N THR A 130 6.32 11.12 2.12
CA THR A 130 7.47 10.66 2.91
C THR A 130 8.47 9.87 2.05
N ILE A 131 9.75 9.83 2.44
CA ILE A 131 10.81 9.08 1.71
C ILE A 131 10.40 7.62 1.43
N PRO A 132 9.83 6.84 2.38
CA PRO A 132 9.36 5.49 2.11
C PRO A 132 8.27 5.43 1.02
N THR A 133 7.31 6.36 1.05
CA THR A 133 6.22 6.42 0.08
C THR A 133 6.70 6.82 -1.32
N GLN A 134 7.70 7.70 -1.43
CA GLN A 134 8.30 8.06 -2.72
C GLN A 134 8.99 6.86 -3.37
N ARG A 135 9.77 6.08 -2.59
CA ARG A 135 10.43 4.87 -3.09
C ARG A 135 9.42 3.83 -3.56
N ALA A 136 8.38 3.62 -2.78
CA ALA A 136 7.30 2.71 -3.15
C ALA A 136 6.60 3.14 -4.45
N PHE A 137 6.27 4.43 -4.58
CA PHE A 137 5.72 4.99 -5.81
C PHE A 137 6.66 4.77 -7.00
N ALA A 138 7.96 5.02 -6.86
CA ALA A 138 8.93 4.77 -7.93
C ALA A 138 8.91 3.30 -8.39
N MET A 139 8.94 2.35 -7.46
CA MET A 139 8.87 0.92 -7.78
C MET A 139 7.55 0.54 -8.46
N THR A 140 6.41 1.04 -7.97
CA THR A 140 5.11 0.83 -8.61
C THR A 140 5.05 1.45 -10.01
N ALA A 141 5.59 2.66 -10.17
CA ALA A 141 5.63 3.37 -11.43
C ALA A 141 6.46 2.62 -12.48
N ILE A 142 7.61 2.09 -12.11
CA ILE A 142 8.45 1.24 -12.98
C ILE A 142 7.63 0.07 -13.54
N VAL A 143 6.89 -0.65 -12.68
CA VAL A 143 6.08 -1.79 -13.10
C VAL A 143 4.95 -1.35 -14.05
N LEU A 144 4.23 -0.28 -13.72
CA LEU A 144 3.12 0.21 -14.54
C LEU A 144 3.62 0.76 -15.89
N ILE A 145 4.74 1.48 -15.91
CA ILE A 145 5.39 1.95 -17.13
C ILE A 145 5.80 0.77 -17.99
N ALA A 146 6.39 -0.29 -17.40
CA ALA A 146 6.75 -1.51 -18.11
C ALA A 146 5.53 -2.18 -18.77
N ILE A 147 4.37 -2.17 -18.11
CA ILE A 147 3.09 -2.61 -18.69
C ILE A 147 2.65 -1.71 -19.85
N ILE A 148 2.78 -0.39 -19.71
CA ILE A 148 2.38 0.59 -20.75
C ILE A 148 3.20 0.41 -22.04
N ILE A 149 4.51 0.13 -21.91
CA ILE A 149 5.43 -0.07 -23.03
C ILE A 149 5.52 -1.53 -23.53
N ASP A 150 4.61 -2.41 -23.07
CA ASP A 150 4.56 -3.85 -23.39
C ASP A 150 5.86 -4.62 -23.10
N ARG A 151 6.69 -4.13 -22.19
CA ARG A 151 7.90 -4.82 -21.75
C ARG A 151 7.56 -5.62 -20.50
N LEU A 152 7.22 -6.89 -20.69
CA LEU A 152 7.09 -7.85 -19.59
C LEU A 152 8.32 -7.73 -18.68
N ALA A 153 8.05 -7.36 -17.43
CA ALA A 153 8.99 -7.44 -16.35
C ALA A 153 9.31 -8.93 -16.11
N THR A 154 10.29 -9.46 -16.84
CA THR A 154 10.98 -10.67 -16.38
C THR A 154 11.58 -10.37 -15.02
N THR A 155 11.56 -11.31 -14.07
CA THR A 155 12.12 -11.17 -12.72
C THR A 155 13.50 -10.49 -12.74
N LEU A 156 14.34 -10.85 -13.72
CA LEU A 156 15.66 -10.27 -13.98
C LEU A 156 15.67 -8.76 -14.33
N ARG A 157 14.66 -8.24 -15.03
CA ARG A 157 14.58 -6.81 -15.37
C ARG A 157 14.16 -5.95 -14.18
N LEU A 158 13.31 -6.46 -13.29
CA LEU A 158 12.99 -5.78 -12.03
C LEU A 158 14.20 -5.72 -11.10
N VAL A 159 14.98 -6.80 -11.06
CA VAL A 159 16.29 -6.80 -10.38
C VAL A 159 17.23 -5.79 -11.02
N ALA A 160 17.31 -5.71 -12.35
CA ALA A 160 18.15 -4.72 -13.04
C ALA A 160 17.71 -3.27 -12.77
N VAL A 161 16.41 -3.00 -12.65
CA VAL A 161 15.92 -1.67 -12.28
C VAL A 161 16.18 -1.35 -10.81
N ALA A 162 16.05 -2.34 -9.91
CA ALA A 162 16.45 -2.17 -8.52
C ALA A 162 17.96 -1.90 -8.41
N VAL A 163 18.80 -2.58 -9.21
CA VAL A 163 20.23 -2.30 -9.35
C VAL A 163 20.47 -0.89 -9.92
N GLY A 164 19.66 -0.44 -10.88
CA GLY A 164 19.70 0.94 -11.37
C GLY A 164 19.38 1.97 -10.28
N LEU A 165 18.40 1.69 -9.42
CA LEU A 165 18.09 2.52 -8.25
C LEU A 165 19.24 2.55 -7.23
N LEU A 166 19.93 1.42 -7.06
CA LEU A 166 21.10 1.28 -6.19
C LEU A 166 22.30 2.10 -6.70
N LEU A 167 22.41 2.32 -8.01
CA LEU A 167 23.45 3.17 -8.60
C LEU A 167 23.20 4.67 -8.38
N VAL A 168 21.95 5.09 -8.20
CA VAL A 168 21.58 6.49 -8.00
C VAL A 168 21.74 6.92 -6.53
N SER A 169 21.53 6.02 -5.58
CA SER A 169 21.72 6.32 -4.14
C SER A 169 22.07 5.04 -3.36
N PRO A 170 23.37 4.76 -3.13
CA PRO A 170 23.83 3.51 -2.50
C PRO A 170 23.44 3.39 -1.02
N ASP A 171 23.15 4.51 -0.35
CA ASP A 171 22.60 4.61 1.00
C ASP A 171 21.22 3.94 1.15
N ILE A 172 20.52 3.67 0.05
CA ILE A 172 19.26 2.94 0.02
C ILE A 172 19.44 1.49 0.52
N LEU A 173 20.62 0.87 0.37
CA LEU A 173 20.89 -0.50 0.85
C LEU A 173 20.82 -0.63 2.37
N LEU A 174 21.15 0.44 3.09
CA LEU A 174 21.17 0.45 4.55
C LEU A 174 19.77 0.67 5.15
N ASN A 175 18.78 1.03 4.32
CA ASN A 175 17.42 1.24 4.77
C ASN A 175 16.68 -0.08 4.94
N VAL A 176 16.28 -0.39 6.18
CA VAL A 176 15.54 -1.63 6.54
C VAL A 176 14.27 -1.83 5.69
N SER A 177 13.53 -0.75 5.39
CA SER A 177 12.34 -0.83 4.53
C SER A 177 12.64 -1.25 3.09
N PHE A 178 13.81 -0.87 2.56
CA PHE A 178 14.25 -1.29 1.24
C PHE A 178 14.65 -2.77 1.25
N GLN A 179 15.43 -3.19 2.24
CA GLN A 179 15.84 -4.58 2.41
C GLN A 179 14.63 -5.52 2.54
N MET A 180 13.63 -5.15 3.33
CA MET A 180 12.41 -5.93 3.49
C MET A 180 11.62 -6.04 2.16
N SER A 181 11.39 -4.92 1.46
CA SER A 181 10.64 -4.94 0.20
C SER A 181 11.40 -5.68 -0.91
N PHE A 182 12.71 -5.47 -1.02
CA PHE A 182 13.54 -6.08 -2.04
C PHE A 182 13.76 -7.57 -1.79
N GLY A 183 13.98 -7.96 -0.53
CA GLY A 183 14.06 -9.35 -0.09
C GLY A 183 12.76 -10.12 -0.37
N ALA A 184 11.59 -9.51 -0.10
CA ALA A 184 10.30 -10.11 -0.43
C ALA A 184 10.13 -10.33 -1.94
N VAL A 185 10.49 -9.35 -2.77
CA VAL A 185 10.40 -9.45 -4.24
C VAL A 185 11.35 -10.52 -4.78
N ILE A 186 12.58 -10.61 -4.28
CA ILE A 186 13.53 -11.67 -4.66
C ILE A 186 13.01 -13.04 -4.25
N ALA A 187 12.54 -13.19 -3.00
CA ALA A 187 12.04 -14.46 -2.49
C ALA A 187 10.81 -14.96 -3.27
N LEU A 188 9.84 -14.07 -3.53
CA LEU A 188 8.66 -14.38 -4.35
C LEU A 188 9.05 -14.67 -5.80
N GLY A 189 9.93 -13.86 -6.39
CA GLY A 189 10.41 -14.05 -7.76
C GLY A 189 11.08 -15.41 -7.94
N ALA A 190 12.02 -15.76 -7.06
CA ALA A 190 12.71 -17.05 -7.08
C ALA A 190 11.75 -18.23 -6.86
N PHE A 191 10.79 -18.10 -5.94
CA PHE A 191 9.80 -19.13 -5.68
C PHE A 191 8.88 -19.36 -6.88
N TYR A 192 8.28 -18.32 -7.44
CA TYR A 192 7.36 -18.45 -8.58
C TYR A 192 8.06 -18.83 -9.88
N GLU A 193 9.33 -18.45 -10.05
CA GLU A 193 10.15 -18.90 -11.17
C GLU A 193 10.44 -20.40 -11.09
N LYS A 194 10.75 -20.91 -9.88
CA LYS A 194 10.90 -22.35 -9.63
C LYS A 194 9.58 -23.11 -9.80
N MET A 195 8.45 -22.50 -9.40
CA MET A 195 7.12 -23.13 -9.45
C MET A 195 6.47 -23.07 -10.85
N ARG A 196 6.93 -22.17 -11.73
CA ARG A 196 6.49 -22.08 -13.14
C ARG A 196 6.75 -23.36 -13.94
N GLY A 197 7.73 -24.17 -13.53
CA GLY A 197 8.02 -25.48 -14.13
C GLY A 197 7.11 -26.61 -13.66
N THR A 198 6.31 -26.41 -12.62
CA THR A 198 5.49 -27.46 -12.00
C THR A 198 4.07 -27.44 -12.58
N ARG A 199 3.57 -28.59 -13.07
CA ARG A 199 2.24 -28.81 -13.70
C ARG A 199 1.00 -28.44 -12.85
N TRP A 200 1.18 -27.85 -11.66
CA TRP A 200 0.10 -27.44 -10.76
C TRP A 200 -0.86 -26.39 -11.36
N LEU A 201 -0.40 -25.60 -12.32
CA LEU A 201 -1.18 -24.53 -12.98
C LEU A 201 -1.81 -24.95 -14.33
N THR A 202 -1.52 -26.14 -14.84
CA THR A 202 -1.89 -26.57 -16.21
C THR A 202 -3.05 -27.59 -16.25
N GLY A 203 -4.00 -27.51 -15.32
CA GLY A 203 -5.19 -28.36 -15.30
C GLY A 203 -6.36 -27.76 -16.09
N ARG A 204 -6.63 -28.30 -17.29
CA ARG A 204 -7.51 -27.75 -18.34
C ARG A 204 -9.03 -27.80 -18.08
N ARG A 205 -9.49 -27.96 -16.83
CA ARG A 205 -10.90 -27.83 -16.41
C ARG A 205 -10.97 -27.39 -14.94
N GLN A 206 -11.18 -26.11 -14.69
CA GLN A 206 -11.26 -25.53 -13.34
C GLN A 206 -12.71 -25.27 -12.94
N SER A 207 -13.19 -26.00 -11.93
CA SER A 207 -14.37 -25.60 -11.14
C SER A 207 -14.03 -24.33 -10.35
N TRP A 208 -14.98 -23.39 -10.21
CA TRP A 208 -14.84 -22.15 -9.42
C TRP A 208 -14.17 -22.43 -8.07
N LEU A 209 -14.63 -23.48 -7.36
CA LEU A 209 -14.12 -23.87 -6.05
C LEU A 209 -12.62 -24.17 -6.05
N ARG A 210 -12.11 -24.83 -7.11
CA ARG A 210 -10.68 -25.16 -7.23
C ARG A 210 -9.86 -23.92 -7.62
N SER A 211 -10.41 -23.01 -8.42
CA SER A 211 -9.77 -21.71 -8.71
C SER A 211 -9.69 -20.82 -7.47
N ALA A 212 -10.75 -20.78 -6.66
CA ALA A 212 -10.75 -20.07 -5.38
C ALA A 212 -9.75 -20.70 -4.39
N ALA A 213 -9.68 -22.04 -4.32
CA ALA A 213 -8.70 -22.74 -3.48
C ALA A 213 -7.25 -22.52 -3.94
N VAL A 214 -6.97 -22.55 -5.25
CA VAL A 214 -5.63 -22.26 -5.80
C VAL A 214 -5.24 -20.80 -5.59
N TYR A 215 -6.19 -19.88 -5.74
CA TYR A 215 -5.97 -18.46 -5.45
C TYR A 215 -5.69 -18.24 -3.95
N GLY A 216 -6.51 -18.81 -3.08
CA GLY A 216 -6.32 -18.74 -1.62
C GLY A 216 -4.99 -19.35 -1.16
N ALA A 217 -4.63 -20.51 -1.69
CA ALA A 217 -3.33 -21.14 -1.44
C ALA A 217 -2.17 -20.28 -1.98
N GLY A 218 -2.34 -19.65 -3.15
CA GLY A 218 -1.38 -18.71 -3.71
C GLY A 218 -1.16 -17.49 -2.81
N VAL A 219 -2.25 -16.89 -2.31
CA VAL A 219 -2.21 -15.77 -1.37
C VAL A 219 -1.56 -16.18 -0.05
N ALA A 220 -1.96 -17.30 0.54
CA ALA A 220 -1.35 -17.81 1.77
C ALA A 220 0.15 -18.06 1.59
N MET A 221 0.56 -18.66 0.46
CA MET A 221 1.96 -18.92 0.16
C MET A 221 2.74 -17.63 -0.08
N THR A 222 2.16 -16.62 -0.75
CA THR A 222 2.79 -15.30 -0.85
C THR A 222 3.01 -14.66 0.52
N SER A 223 2.03 -14.74 1.41
CA SER A 223 2.12 -14.17 2.75
C SER A 223 3.18 -14.88 3.59
N ILE A 224 3.29 -16.21 3.48
CA ILE A 224 4.33 -16.98 4.16
C ILE A 224 5.72 -16.63 3.62
N ILE A 225 5.91 -16.61 2.30
CA ILE A 225 7.23 -16.35 1.69
C ILE A 225 7.66 -14.91 1.95
N ALA A 226 6.78 -13.95 1.70
CA ALA A 226 7.04 -12.55 1.97
C ALA A 226 7.27 -12.33 3.47
N GLY A 227 6.40 -12.89 4.32
CA GLY A 227 6.48 -12.77 5.78
C GLY A 227 7.75 -13.38 6.37
N LEU A 228 8.22 -14.53 5.87
CA LEU A 228 9.51 -15.11 6.27
C LEU A 228 10.67 -14.24 5.82
N ALA A 229 10.69 -13.80 4.56
CA ALA A 229 11.76 -12.96 4.02
C ALA A 229 11.86 -11.62 4.77
N THR A 230 10.73 -10.95 5.02
CA THR A 230 10.70 -9.69 5.77
C THR A 230 10.92 -9.91 7.26
N GLY A 231 10.43 -11.03 7.81
CA GLY A 231 10.54 -11.37 9.23
C GLY A 231 11.96 -11.67 9.66
N LEU A 232 12.74 -12.36 8.84
CA LEU A 232 14.18 -12.58 9.06
C LEU A 232 14.95 -11.25 9.12
N ILE A 233 14.64 -10.32 8.20
CA ILE A 233 15.27 -9.00 8.14
C ILE A 233 14.83 -8.14 9.33
N ALA A 234 13.56 -8.21 9.71
CA ALA A 234 13.04 -7.51 10.89
C ALA A 234 13.65 -8.05 12.19
N ALA A 235 13.80 -9.37 12.35
CA ALA A 235 14.43 -9.99 13.50
C ALA A 235 15.90 -9.55 13.65
N PHE A 236 16.64 -9.49 12.54
CA PHE A 236 18.03 -9.05 12.52
C PHE A 236 18.21 -7.57 12.87
N HIS A 237 17.30 -6.69 12.42
CA HIS A 237 17.42 -5.24 12.63
C HIS A 237 16.78 -4.71 13.91
N PHE A 238 15.68 -5.31 14.37
CA PHE A 238 14.91 -4.80 15.52
C PHE A 238 15.12 -5.60 16.81
N ASN A 239 15.86 -6.72 16.76
CA ASN A 239 16.19 -7.57 17.90
C ASN A 239 14.98 -7.89 18.81
N ARG A 240 13.77 -7.92 18.23
CA ARG A 240 12.50 -8.16 18.91
C ARG A 240 11.74 -9.24 18.16
N TYR A 241 11.53 -10.37 18.84
CA TYR A 241 10.63 -11.43 18.40
C TYR A 241 9.19 -11.02 18.74
N ALA A 242 8.40 -10.63 17.74
CA ALA A 242 6.95 -10.55 17.89
C ALA A 242 6.39 -11.97 17.89
N THR A 243 6.24 -12.57 19.07
CA THR A 243 5.77 -13.96 19.25
C THR A 243 4.42 -14.21 18.60
N TRP A 244 3.55 -13.19 18.53
CA TRP A 244 2.23 -13.24 17.88
C TRP A 244 2.19 -12.63 16.48
N GLY A 245 3.30 -12.08 15.98
CA GLY A 245 3.32 -11.31 14.74
C GLY A 245 2.97 -12.11 13.50
N LEU A 246 3.26 -13.42 13.45
CA LEU A 246 2.88 -14.26 12.32
C LEU A 246 1.36 -14.47 12.25
N ALA A 247 0.72 -14.76 13.39
CA ALA A 247 -0.72 -14.98 13.47
C ALA A 247 -1.49 -13.68 13.21
N ALA A 248 -1.06 -12.57 13.82
CA ALA A 248 -1.63 -11.26 13.60
C ALA A 248 -1.51 -10.84 12.11
N ASN A 249 -0.36 -11.06 11.47
CA ASN A 249 -0.19 -10.77 10.04
C ASN A 249 -1.07 -11.63 9.13
N LEU A 250 -1.28 -12.91 9.47
CA LEU A 250 -2.10 -13.82 8.66
C LEU A 250 -3.55 -13.33 8.57
N VAL A 251 -4.03 -12.58 9.55
CA VAL A 251 -5.38 -12.02 9.60
C VAL A 251 -5.39 -10.55 9.13
N ALA A 252 -4.50 -9.72 9.68
CA ALA A 252 -4.47 -8.29 9.42
C ALA A 252 -4.12 -7.96 7.96
N VAL A 253 -3.19 -8.69 7.32
CA VAL A 253 -2.78 -8.39 5.94
C VAL A 253 -3.90 -8.67 4.93
N PRO A 254 -4.62 -9.82 4.97
CA PRO A 254 -5.78 -10.01 4.11
C PRO A 254 -6.90 -9.00 4.34
N ILE A 255 -7.21 -8.66 5.60
CA ILE A 255 -8.23 -7.64 5.91
C ILE A 255 -7.80 -6.29 5.33
N MET A 256 -6.53 -5.91 5.51
CA MET A 256 -5.99 -4.68 4.94
C MET A 256 -6.12 -4.67 3.40
N ALA A 257 -5.68 -5.74 2.74
CA ALA A 257 -5.63 -5.82 1.28
C ALA A 257 -7.01 -5.96 0.61
N LEU A 258 -7.91 -6.77 1.19
CA LEU A 258 -9.18 -7.15 0.57
C LEU A 258 -10.37 -6.31 1.07
N TRP A 259 -10.24 -5.63 2.21
CA TRP A 259 -11.31 -4.83 2.79
C TRP A 259 -10.91 -3.37 2.95
N ILE A 260 -9.91 -3.07 3.79
CA ILE A 260 -9.58 -1.69 4.19
C ILE A 260 -9.14 -0.87 2.97
N MET A 261 -8.24 -1.41 2.13
CA MET A 261 -7.74 -0.69 0.96
C MET A 261 -8.81 -0.48 -0.14
N PRO A 262 -9.68 -1.45 -0.48
CA PRO A 262 -10.83 -1.19 -1.32
C PRO A 262 -11.79 -0.13 -0.75
N ALA A 263 -12.07 -0.17 0.56
CA ALA A 263 -12.87 0.85 1.23
C ALA A 263 -12.20 2.24 1.19
N ALA A 264 -10.87 2.31 1.29
CA ALA A 264 -10.11 3.54 1.13
C ALA A 264 -10.25 4.13 -0.28
N ILE A 265 -10.17 3.29 -1.32
CA ILE A 265 -10.38 3.71 -2.71
C ILE A 265 -11.82 4.20 -2.89
N LEU A 266 -12.79 3.46 -2.36
CA LEU A 266 -14.20 3.84 -2.39
C LEU A 266 -14.44 5.20 -1.73
N THR A 267 -13.79 5.44 -0.59
CA THR A 267 -13.82 6.73 0.11
C THR A 267 -13.35 7.86 -0.82
N PHE A 268 -12.20 7.71 -1.48
CA PHE A 268 -11.69 8.72 -2.41
C PHE A 268 -12.57 8.90 -3.66
N VAL A 269 -13.17 7.83 -4.17
CA VAL A 269 -14.09 7.89 -5.32
C VAL A 269 -15.40 8.60 -4.96
N LEU A 270 -15.91 8.41 -3.75
CA LEU A 270 -17.15 9.01 -3.25
C LEU A 270 -16.97 10.44 -2.74
N LEU A 271 -15.74 10.85 -2.45
CA LEU A 271 -15.40 12.16 -1.90
C LEU A 271 -15.90 13.36 -2.72
N PRO A 272 -15.82 13.38 -4.07
CA PRO A 272 -16.36 14.47 -4.88
C PRO A 272 -17.88 14.59 -4.80
N PHE A 273 -18.58 13.51 -4.43
CA PHE A 273 -20.04 13.44 -4.35
C PHE A 273 -20.57 13.73 -2.93
N GLY A 274 -19.69 13.95 -1.94
CA GLY A 274 -20.10 14.13 -0.54
C GLY A 274 -20.53 12.84 0.16
N LEU A 275 -20.20 11.68 -0.41
CA LEU A 275 -20.60 10.35 0.09
C LEU A 275 -19.42 9.59 0.72
N GLU A 276 -18.36 10.30 1.14
CA GLU A 276 -17.17 9.69 1.72
C GLU A 276 -17.44 8.88 3.00
N SER A 277 -18.50 9.23 3.74
CA SER A 277 -18.91 8.54 4.97
C SER A 277 -19.15 7.05 4.75
N PHE A 278 -19.75 6.68 3.61
CA PHE A 278 -19.99 5.26 3.30
C PHE A 278 -18.70 4.45 3.19
N GLY A 279 -17.69 4.99 2.49
CA GLY A 279 -16.38 4.37 2.39
C GLY A 279 -15.66 4.33 3.75
N LEU A 280 -15.77 5.41 4.52
CA LEU A 280 -15.17 5.52 5.85
C LEU A 280 -15.77 4.52 6.85
N THR A 281 -17.09 4.34 6.87
CA THR A 281 -17.74 3.36 7.75
C THR A 281 -17.29 1.94 7.43
N LEU A 282 -17.20 1.58 6.15
CA LEU A 282 -16.67 0.28 5.73
C LEU A 282 -15.20 0.11 6.13
N MET A 283 -14.42 1.18 6.05
CA MET A 283 -13.01 1.17 6.41
C MET A 283 -12.82 1.02 7.93
N GLN A 284 -13.63 1.72 8.73
CA GLN A 284 -13.63 1.62 10.20
C GLN A 284 -13.95 0.20 10.66
N ALA A 285 -14.99 -0.43 10.10
CA ALA A 285 -15.34 -1.82 10.45
C ALA A 285 -14.18 -2.82 10.20
N GLY A 286 -13.44 -2.64 9.09
CA GLY A 286 -12.25 -3.44 8.82
C GLY A 286 -11.10 -3.16 9.78
N ILE A 287 -10.93 -1.89 10.18
CA ILE A 287 -9.88 -1.46 11.12
C ILE A 287 -10.16 -1.97 12.53
N GLU A 288 -11.42 -1.95 12.99
CA GLU A 288 -11.81 -2.51 14.28
C GLU A 288 -11.40 -3.98 14.41
N LEU A 289 -11.62 -4.78 13.36
CA LEU A 289 -11.17 -6.17 13.33
C LEU A 289 -9.64 -6.29 13.44
N VAL A 290 -8.88 -5.39 12.83
CA VAL A 290 -7.41 -5.38 12.94
C VAL A 290 -6.97 -4.97 14.35
N LEU A 291 -7.62 -3.97 14.95
CA LEU A 291 -7.33 -3.55 16.32
C LEU A 291 -7.64 -4.66 17.33
N MET A 292 -8.72 -5.43 17.12
CA MET A 292 -9.02 -6.62 17.93
C MET A 292 -7.96 -7.72 17.83
N THR A 293 -7.18 -7.78 16.74
CA THR A 293 -6.05 -8.73 16.64
C THR A 293 -4.76 -8.21 17.25
N ALA A 294 -4.70 -6.91 17.57
CA ALA A 294 -3.52 -6.26 18.14
C ALA A 294 -3.56 -6.18 19.68
N HIS A 295 -4.75 -6.27 20.27
CA HIS A 295 -5.01 -6.38 21.72
C HIS A 295 -5.23 -7.84 22.11
#